data_AF-A0A2E2UV83-F1
#
_entry.id   AF-A0A2E2UV83-F1
#
_cell.length_a   1.000
_cell.length_b   1.000
_cell.length_c   1.000
_cell.angle_alpha   90.00
_cell.angle_beta   90.00
_cell.angle_gamma   90.00
#
_symmetry.space_group_name_H-M   'P 1'
#
loop_
_entity.id
_entity.type
_entity.pdbx_description
1 polymer ?
#
loop_
_entity_poly.entity_id
_entity_poly.type
_entity_poly.pdbx_seq_one_letter_code
_entity_poly.pdbx_strand_id
1 'polypeptide(L)'
;MFRIIIPFLLFVSISLSQNTRIVDVFSQKILREDFNEQNYSFTTLTGSNGEYAVIIDSLGYYAIGSGNQPYPVLVDWKNDLEEFEIKVKLRLKHEDESFVIQKIQGNKGQIIGLILKYNRDTQEALIFEINAVKQYRLSHLKNGKLKNLTQDWVFADHLKRNETNEIIIKTKGNIYEFFLNNEFTFSKNLNNLKNNFNSGDFGFYLGRKTQVIIDQFYISTLKTYNGINKLYNLSEEDAKRIIEERNQIEKQLKKEKQVATSELKEVIKLLEKELKSSNQLIDSLKKENEKFEPFQTIIEENGNFMYTLTKDLKEQMEKNNKLLNYNQELIDSIDLLIRKQDDFKLEYLRVLDSMMEKNDTINEK
;
A
#
# COMPACT_ATOMS: atom_id res chain seq x y z
N MET A 1 -88.91 -10.53 29.30
CA MET A 1 -88.26 -9.80 30.40
C MET A 1 -86.75 -9.96 30.23
N PHE A 2 -86.14 -9.16 29.34
CA PHE A 2 -84.71 -9.27 29.00
C PHE A 2 -84.09 -7.88 29.10
N ARG A 3 -83.20 -7.68 30.07
CA ARG A 3 -82.18 -6.63 30.05
C ARG A 3 -80.96 -7.12 30.82
N ILE A 4 -80.06 -7.79 30.10
CA ILE A 4 -78.66 -7.90 30.49
C ILE A 4 -77.97 -6.70 29.82
N ILE A 5 -77.54 -5.73 30.62
CA ILE A 5 -76.71 -4.61 30.17
C ILE A 5 -75.26 -5.05 30.38
N ILE A 6 -74.55 -5.33 29.28
CA ILE A 6 -73.09 -5.49 29.26
C ILE A 6 -72.50 -4.12 28.91
N PRO A 7 -71.68 -3.50 29.77
CA PRO A 7 -70.95 -2.31 29.36
C PRO A 7 -69.73 -2.73 28.54
N PHE A 8 -69.72 -2.31 27.28
CA PHE A 8 -68.61 -2.45 26.34
C PHE A 8 -67.52 -1.43 26.71
N LEU A 9 -66.51 -1.88 27.46
CA LEU A 9 -65.32 -1.08 27.78
C LEU A 9 -64.38 -1.08 26.56
N LEU A 10 -64.54 -0.08 25.70
CA LEU A 10 -63.57 0.25 24.65
C LEU A 10 -62.29 0.79 25.29
N PHE A 11 -61.31 -0.07 25.51
CA PHE A 11 -59.91 0.34 25.68
C PHE A 11 -59.40 0.87 24.33
N VAL A 12 -59.59 2.18 24.10
CA VAL A 12 -58.86 2.90 23.06
C VAL A 12 -57.44 3.08 23.60
N SER A 13 -56.54 2.17 23.24
CA SER A 13 -55.10 2.36 23.43
C SER A 13 -54.63 3.44 22.46
N ILE A 14 -54.69 4.69 22.91
CA ILE A 14 -54.00 5.81 22.26
C ILE A 14 -52.51 5.51 22.37
N SER A 15 -51.95 4.91 21.32
CA SER A 15 -50.51 4.85 21.16
C SER A 15 -50.04 6.27 20.88
N LEU A 16 -49.58 6.99 21.92
CA LEU A 16 -48.80 8.21 21.72
C LEU A 16 -47.52 7.81 20.98
N SER A 17 -47.56 7.85 19.66
CA SER A 17 -46.35 7.90 18.86
C SER A 17 -45.73 9.27 19.11
N GLN A 18 -44.76 9.35 20.03
CA GLN A 18 -43.93 10.53 20.17
C GLN A 18 -43.17 10.70 18.85
N ASN A 19 -43.64 11.61 18.01
CA ASN A 19 -42.94 12.03 16.81
C ASN A 19 -41.78 12.93 17.27
N THR A 20 -40.70 12.33 17.74
CA THR A 20 -39.51 13.04 18.21
C THR A 20 -38.76 13.56 16.98
N ARG A 21 -39.22 14.68 16.43
CA ARG A 21 -38.51 15.34 15.34
C ARG A 21 -37.18 15.91 15.81
N ILE A 22 -36.18 15.94 14.93
CA ILE A 22 -34.89 16.58 15.21
C ILE A 22 -35.07 18.08 15.02
N VAL A 23 -35.10 18.83 16.13
CA VAL A 23 -35.27 20.29 16.14
C VAL A 23 -33.92 21.02 16.14
N ASP A 24 -32.83 20.30 16.37
CA ASP A 24 -31.48 20.85 16.42
C ASP A 24 -31.05 21.48 15.08
N VAL A 25 -30.20 22.52 15.18
CA VAL A 25 -29.68 23.26 14.03
C VAL A 25 -28.21 22.90 13.79
N PHE A 26 -27.96 22.19 12.68
CA PHE A 26 -26.62 21.80 12.23
C PHE A 26 -25.93 22.97 11.51
N SER A 27 -25.38 23.90 12.27
CA SER A 27 -24.87 25.19 11.75
C SER A 27 -23.37 25.18 11.39
N GLN A 28 -22.59 24.22 11.88
CA GLN A 28 -21.15 24.16 11.61
C GLN A 28 -20.90 23.35 10.33
N LYS A 29 -20.54 24.02 9.24
CA LYS A 29 -20.34 23.42 7.91
C LYS A 29 -18.95 22.80 7.77
N ILE A 30 -18.79 21.55 8.17
CA ILE A 30 -17.50 20.86 8.31
C ILE A 30 -16.94 20.27 7.02
N LEU A 31 -17.80 19.93 6.05
CA LEU A 31 -17.39 19.52 4.71
C LEU A 31 -18.33 20.18 3.70
N ARG A 32 -17.76 20.84 2.70
CA ARG A 32 -18.52 21.46 1.62
C ARG A 32 -17.83 21.15 0.30
N GLU A 33 -18.48 20.33 -0.52
CA GLU A 33 -18.01 20.00 -1.84
C GLU A 33 -19.03 20.42 -2.91
N ASP A 34 -18.58 21.27 -3.84
CA ASP A 34 -19.33 21.79 -4.98
C ASP A 34 -18.76 21.26 -6.31
N PHE A 35 -17.69 20.45 -6.26
CA PHE A 35 -16.98 19.80 -7.36
C PHE A 35 -16.45 20.73 -8.46
N ASN A 36 -16.28 22.01 -8.13
CA ASN A 36 -15.69 23.02 -9.02
C ASN A 36 -14.16 22.89 -9.13
N GLU A 37 -13.52 22.25 -8.15
CA GLU A 37 -12.08 22.02 -8.10
C GLU A 37 -11.81 20.57 -7.66
N GLN A 38 -10.61 20.05 -7.98
CA GLN A 38 -10.25 18.70 -7.59
C GLN A 38 -10.01 18.60 -6.08
N ASN A 39 -10.78 17.75 -5.39
CA ASN A 39 -10.65 17.46 -3.96
C ASN A 39 -10.12 16.03 -3.76
N TYR A 40 -9.08 15.88 -2.92
CA TYR A 40 -8.49 14.58 -2.59
C TYR A 40 -9.40 13.66 -1.78
N SER A 41 -10.39 14.21 -1.07
CA SER A 41 -11.37 13.41 -0.30
C SER A 41 -12.30 12.61 -1.21
N PHE A 42 -12.45 12.98 -2.47
CA PHE A 42 -13.31 12.26 -3.42
C PHE A 42 -12.43 11.54 -4.44
N THR A 43 -12.60 10.22 -4.55
CA THR A 43 -11.79 9.44 -5.51
C THR A 43 -12.04 9.94 -6.93
N THR A 44 -10.97 10.01 -7.72
CA THR A 44 -10.99 10.28 -9.16
C THR A 44 -10.47 9.08 -9.96
N LEU A 45 -10.18 7.97 -9.27
CA LEU A 45 -9.67 6.75 -9.88
C LEU A 45 -10.83 5.95 -10.48
N THR A 46 -10.62 5.44 -11.69
CA THR A 46 -11.48 4.42 -12.29
C THR A 46 -11.03 3.03 -11.84
N GLY A 47 -11.96 2.11 -11.61
CA GLY A 47 -11.62 0.71 -11.39
C GLY A 47 -10.82 0.17 -12.59
N SER A 48 -9.71 -0.52 -12.34
CA SER A 48 -8.80 -1.04 -13.38
C SER A 48 -9.47 -2.02 -14.36
N ASN A 49 -10.64 -2.55 -13.99
CA ASN A 49 -11.51 -3.45 -14.74
C ASN A 49 -12.78 -2.76 -15.30
N GLY A 50 -12.90 -1.43 -15.15
CA GLY A 50 -14.09 -0.67 -15.55
C GLY A 50 -15.32 -0.93 -14.69
N GLU A 51 -15.18 -1.54 -13.50
CA GLU A 51 -16.31 -1.81 -12.58
C GLU A 51 -16.96 -0.53 -12.07
N TYR A 52 -16.20 0.55 -11.99
CA TYR A 52 -16.71 1.89 -11.76
C TYR A 52 -15.83 2.93 -12.46
N ALA A 53 -16.43 4.07 -12.77
CA ALA A 53 -15.75 5.22 -13.33
C ALA A 53 -16.09 6.46 -12.52
N VAL A 54 -15.08 7.31 -12.29
CA VAL A 54 -15.27 8.62 -11.70
C VAL A 54 -14.68 9.68 -12.62
N ILE A 55 -15.47 10.70 -12.91
CA ILE A 55 -15.08 11.80 -13.78
C ILE A 55 -15.39 13.10 -13.06
N ILE A 56 -14.38 13.96 -12.94
CA ILE A 56 -14.56 15.37 -12.62
C ILE A 56 -14.26 16.13 -13.91
N ASP A 57 -15.27 16.80 -14.46
CA ASP A 57 -15.06 17.68 -15.61
C ASP A 57 -14.64 19.07 -15.13
N SER A 58 -13.85 19.75 -15.96
CA SER A 58 -13.52 21.18 -15.91
C SER A 58 -14.74 22.11 -15.78
N LEU A 59 -15.94 21.61 -16.12
CA LEU A 59 -17.23 22.29 -15.97
C LEU A 59 -17.86 22.13 -14.57
N GLY A 60 -17.20 21.42 -13.64
CA GLY A 60 -17.55 21.44 -12.22
C GLY A 60 -18.57 20.40 -11.76
N TYR A 61 -18.57 19.18 -12.32
CA TYR A 61 -19.47 18.11 -11.85
C TYR A 61 -18.72 16.82 -11.54
N TYR A 62 -19.18 16.11 -10.49
CA TYR A 62 -18.67 14.80 -10.09
C TYR A 62 -19.60 13.70 -10.60
N ALA A 63 -19.17 13.01 -11.65
CA ALA A 63 -19.92 11.89 -12.22
C ALA A 63 -19.33 10.57 -11.74
N ILE A 64 -20.21 9.69 -11.23
CA ILE A 64 -19.86 8.32 -10.83
C ILE A 64 -20.71 7.32 -11.59
N GLY A 65 -20.07 6.26 -12.07
CA GLY A 65 -20.73 5.19 -12.83
C GLY A 65 -20.31 3.82 -12.33
N SER A 66 -21.19 2.84 -12.42
CA SER A 66 -20.90 1.43 -12.12
C SER A 66 -21.18 0.52 -13.33
N GLY A 67 -20.45 -0.59 -13.37
CA GLY A 67 -20.60 -1.66 -14.36
C GLY A 67 -21.70 -2.66 -13.99
N ASN A 68 -21.44 -3.95 -14.23
CA ASN A 68 -22.44 -5.01 -14.03
C ASN A 68 -22.64 -5.43 -12.56
N GLN A 69 -21.87 -4.89 -11.63
CA GLN A 69 -21.97 -5.18 -10.19
C GLN A 69 -22.22 -3.89 -9.41
N PRO A 70 -22.87 -3.96 -8.23
CA PRO A 70 -22.97 -2.82 -7.35
C PRO A 70 -21.57 -2.47 -6.80
N TYR A 71 -21.34 -1.18 -6.56
CA TYR A 71 -20.03 -0.69 -6.12
C TYR A 71 -20.17 0.44 -5.09
N PRO A 72 -19.58 0.32 -3.89
CA PRO A 72 -19.48 1.43 -2.94
C PRO A 72 -18.30 2.33 -3.28
N VAL A 73 -18.52 3.64 -3.27
CA VAL A 73 -17.49 4.68 -3.41
C VAL A 73 -17.45 5.45 -2.10
N LEU A 74 -16.38 5.29 -1.32
CA LEU A 74 -16.22 5.99 -0.05
C LEU A 74 -15.56 7.35 -0.26
N VAL A 75 -15.98 8.32 0.56
CA VAL A 75 -15.29 9.61 0.70
C VAL A 75 -14.09 9.37 1.61
N ASP A 76 -12.89 9.64 1.11
CA ASP A 76 -11.64 9.56 1.87
C ASP A 76 -11.46 10.81 2.76
N TRP A 77 -12.38 10.94 3.71
CA TRP A 77 -12.39 12.03 4.67
C TRP A 77 -12.59 11.50 6.08
N LYS A 78 -11.52 11.60 6.88
CA LYS A 78 -11.53 11.15 8.26
C LYS A 78 -12.48 11.99 9.10
N ASN A 79 -13.37 11.33 9.84
CA ASN A 79 -14.34 12.01 10.69
C ASN A 79 -14.69 11.18 11.95
N ASP A 80 -15.28 11.84 12.93
CA ASP A 80 -15.77 11.26 14.20
C ASP A 80 -17.22 11.67 14.47
N LEU A 81 -18.01 11.91 13.42
CA LEU A 81 -19.35 12.50 13.54
C LEU A 81 -20.40 11.47 13.98
N GLU A 82 -21.07 11.77 15.08
CA GLU A 82 -22.27 11.03 15.52
C GLU A 82 -23.57 11.78 15.19
N GLU A 83 -23.48 13.12 15.18
CA GLU A 83 -24.59 14.04 14.94
C GLU A 83 -24.26 14.95 13.76
N PHE A 84 -25.06 14.87 12.71
CA PHE A 84 -24.79 15.56 11.45
C PHE A 84 -26.05 15.80 10.62
N GLU A 85 -25.97 16.76 9.72
CA GLU A 85 -26.83 16.91 8.57
C GLU A 85 -25.99 16.69 7.31
N ILE A 86 -26.41 15.74 6.47
CA ILE A 86 -25.89 15.57 5.12
C ILE A 86 -26.89 16.20 4.16
N LYS A 87 -26.39 17.00 3.23
CA LYS A 87 -27.16 17.55 2.12
C LYS A 87 -26.46 17.22 0.81
N VAL A 88 -27.13 16.47 -0.06
CA VAL A 88 -26.61 16.06 -1.37
C VAL A 88 -27.55 16.51 -2.47
N LYS A 89 -27.01 17.04 -3.55
CA LYS A 89 -27.74 17.23 -4.80
C LYS A 89 -27.16 16.31 -5.87
N LEU A 90 -28.02 15.52 -6.48
CA LEU A 90 -27.60 14.55 -7.48
C LEU A 90 -28.70 14.29 -8.52
N ARG A 91 -28.29 13.75 -9.67
CA ARG A 91 -29.17 13.36 -10.76
C ARG A 91 -28.70 12.03 -11.34
N LEU A 92 -29.62 11.07 -11.43
CA LEU A 92 -29.41 9.85 -12.19
C LEU A 92 -29.37 10.17 -13.69
N LYS A 93 -28.55 9.45 -14.46
CA LYS A 93 -28.53 9.60 -15.91
C LYS A 93 -29.91 9.34 -16.49
N HIS A 94 -30.23 10.07 -17.56
CA HIS A 94 -31.47 9.92 -18.29
C HIS A 94 -31.74 8.45 -18.69
N GLU A 95 -32.98 8.01 -18.47
CA GLU A 95 -33.51 6.74 -18.97
C GLU A 95 -34.73 6.99 -19.86
N ASP A 96 -34.68 6.47 -21.08
CA ASP A 96 -35.71 6.66 -22.11
C ASP A 96 -37.00 5.90 -21.80
N GLU A 97 -36.88 4.68 -21.26
CA GLU A 97 -38.04 3.84 -20.94
C GLU A 97 -38.92 4.49 -19.88
N SER A 98 -40.24 4.45 -19.97
CA SER A 98 -41.13 5.01 -18.94
C SER A 98 -40.96 4.33 -17.58
N PHE A 99 -40.88 5.11 -16.49
CA PHE A 99 -40.78 4.56 -15.13
C PHE A 99 -42.00 3.72 -14.75
N VAL A 100 -43.17 4.00 -15.33
CA VAL A 100 -44.40 3.21 -15.12
C VAL A 100 -44.21 1.81 -15.68
N ILE A 101 -43.63 1.69 -16.88
CA ILE A 101 -43.34 0.41 -17.53
C ILE A 101 -42.31 -0.36 -16.71
N GLN A 102 -41.21 0.28 -16.34
CA GLN A 102 -40.17 -0.34 -15.50
C GLN A 102 -40.75 -0.89 -14.20
N LYS A 103 -41.57 -0.08 -13.50
CA LYS A 103 -42.20 -0.48 -12.24
C LYS A 103 -43.11 -1.69 -12.41
N ILE A 104 -43.91 -1.75 -13.49
CA ILE A 104 -44.79 -2.89 -13.79
C ILE A 104 -43.97 -4.16 -14.07
N GLN A 105 -42.83 -4.02 -14.76
CA GLN A 105 -41.91 -5.12 -15.03
C GLN A 105 -41.07 -5.54 -13.79
N GLY A 106 -41.22 -4.84 -12.66
CA GLY A 106 -40.39 -5.06 -11.47
C GLY A 106 -38.96 -4.52 -11.59
N ASN A 107 -38.63 -3.82 -12.68
CA ASN A 107 -37.34 -3.16 -12.87
C ASN A 107 -37.28 -1.89 -12.01
N LYS A 108 -36.14 -1.67 -11.35
CA LYS A 108 -35.89 -0.49 -10.50
C LYS A 108 -35.14 0.62 -11.23
N GLY A 109 -34.67 0.35 -12.44
CA GLY A 109 -33.75 1.21 -13.17
C GLY A 109 -32.45 1.40 -12.38
N GLN A 110 -31.82 2.56 -12.58
CA GLN A 110 -30.62 2.94 -11.84
C GLN A 110 -30.90 3.17 -10.36
N ILE A 111 -29.96 2.79 -9.49
CA ILE A 111 -30.07 2.87 -8.03
C ILE A 111 -28.83 3.55 -7.46
N ILE A 112 -29.03 4.60 -6.66
CA ILE A 112 -27.97 5.29 -5.92
C ILE A 112 -28.31 5.31 -4.43
N GLY A 113 -27.33 5.06 -3.59
CA GLY A 113 -27.45 5.18 -2.14
C GLY A 113 -26.44 6.14 -1.54
N LEU A 114 -26.82 6.76 -0.43
CA LEU A 114 -25.94 7.51 0.47
C LEU A 114 -25.52 6.59 1.61
N ILE A 115 -24.22 6.37 1.73
CA ILE A 115 -23.59 5.66 2.85
C ILE A 115 -23.36 6.66 3.97
N LEU A 116 -23.94 6.41 5.15
CA LEU A 116 -23.97 7.39 6.24
C LEU A 116 -22.94 7.12 7.33
N LYS A 117 -22.67 5.86 7.65
CA LYS A 117 -21.80 5.44 8.76
C LYS A 117 -21.18 4.09 8.46
N TYR A 118 -20.32 4.02 7.45
CA TYR A 118 -19.59 2.79 7.14
C TYR A 118 -18.46 2.56 8.12
N ASN A 119 -18.49 1.44 8.83
CA ASN A 119 -17.43 1.03 9.74
C ASN A 119 -16.54 0.00 9.04
N ARG A 120 -15.25 0.34 8.87
CA ARG A 120 -14.27 -0.53 8.19
C ARG A 120 -13.97 -1.81 8.96
N ASP A 121 -14.00 -1.77 10.29
CA ASP A 121 -13.66 -2.90 11.16
C ASP A 121 -14.79 -3.94 11.18
N THR A 122 -16.04 -3.48 11.29
CA THR A 122 -17.22 -4.36 11.35
C THR A 122 -17.84 -4.63 9.98
N GLN A 123 -17.42 -3.90 8.93
CA GLN A 123 -18.01 -3.94 7.59
C GLN A 123 -19.53 -3.71 7.60
N GLU A 124 -19.97 -2.79 8.46
CA GLU A 124 -21.37 -2.41 8.60
C GLU A 124 -21.61 -1.00 8.08
N ALA A 125 -22.76 -0.77 7.45
CA ALA A 125 -23.14 0.55 6.96
C ALA A 125 -24.65 0.76 7.04
N LEU A 126 -25.05 2.00 7.31
CA LEU A 126 -26.40 2.46 7.01
C LEU A 126 -26.40 3.11 5.63
N ILE A 127 -27.29 2.63 4.74
CA ILE A 127 -27.38 3.10 3.35
C ILE A 127 -28.81 3.54 3.06
N PHE A 128 -28.98 4.79 2.67
CA PHE A 128 -30.26 5.31 2.19
C PHE A 128 -30.26 5.35 0.66
N GLU A 129 -31.12 4.56 0.04
CA GLU A 129 -31.14 4.34 -1.42
C GLU A 129 -32.35 5.01 -2.06
N ILE A 130 -32.16 5.55 -3.26
CA ILE A 130 -33.21 5.97 -4.17
C ILE A 130 -33.01 5.31 -5.55
N ASN A 131 -34.06 5.28 -6.37
CA ASN A 131 -33.98 4.70 -7.72
C ASN A 131 -34.70 5.50 -8.80
N ALA A 132 -34.48 5.14 -10.06
CA ALA A 132 -35.03 5.83 -11.24
C ALA A 132 -36.57 5.74 -11.35
N VAL A 133 -37.19 4.77 -10.65
CA VAL A 133 -38.66 4.59 -10.59
C VAL A 133 -39.32 5.28 -9.40
N LYS A 134 -38.67 6.33 -8.86
CA LYS A 134 -39.18 7.19 -7.80
C LYS A 134 -39.44 6.46 -6.48
N GLN A 135 -38.59 5.49 -6.14
CA GLN A 135 -38.68 4.78 -4.86
C GLN A 135 -37.45 5.04 -4.01
N TYR A 136 -37.61 4.90 -2.70
CA TYR A 136 -36.54 4.92 -1.72
C TYR A 136 -36.60 3.71 -0.79
N ARG A 137 -35.48 3.44 -0.11
CA ARG A 137 -35.42 2.52 1.02
C ARG A 137 -34.25 2.85 1.94
N LEU A 138 -34.35 2.39 3.18
CA LEU A 138 -33.22 2.41 4.12
C LEU A 138 -32.75 0.98 4.31
N SER A 139 -31.44 0.75 4.20
CA SER A 139 -30.83 -0.57 4.27
C SER A 139 -29.67 -0.58 5.27
N HIS A 140 -29.51 -1.70 5.96
CA HIS A 140 -28.34 -2.01 6.77
C HIS A 140 -27.47 -3.01 6.01
N LEU A 141 -26.26 -2.61 5.63
CA LEU A 141 -25.22 -3.48 5.12
C LEU A 141 -24.49 -4.12 6.30
N LYS A 142 -24.36 -5.45 6.31
CA LYS A 142 -23.54 -6.18 7.28
C LYS A 142 -22.87 -7.37 6.61
N ASN A 143 -21.54 -7.42 6.65
CA ASN A 143 -20.74 -8.50 6.04
C ASN A 143 -21.14 -8.76 4.58
N GLY A 144 -21.26 -7.70 3.78
CA GLY A 144 -21.64 -7.77 2.37
C GLY A 144 -23.13 -8.04 2.10
N LYS A 145 -23.96 -8.28 3.12
CA LYS A 145 -25.41 -8.52 2.96
C LYS A 145 -26.22 -7.28 3.30
N LEU A 146 -27.10 -6.87 2.40
CA LEU A 146 -28.04 -5.78 2.61
C LEU A 146 -29.36 -6.30 3.21
N LYS A 147 -29.77 -5.70 4.32
CA LYS A 147 -31.08 -5.93 4.95
C LYS A 147 -31.88 -4.64 4.97
N ASN A 148 -33.07 -4.66 4.38
CA ASN A 148 -33.99 -3.51 4.41
C ASN A 148 -34.46 -3.21 5.85
N LEU A 149 -34.44 -1.93 6.21
CA LEU A 149 -34.96 -1.37 7.47
C LEU A 149 -36.31 -0.65 7.29
N THR A 150 -36.68 -0.35 6.05
CA THR A 150 -38.02 0.10 5.62
C THR A 150 -38.85 -1.07 5.06
N GLN A 151 -40.12 -0.82 4.75
CA GLN A 151 -40.96 -1.73 3.96
C GLN A 151 -40.43 -1.78 2.52
N ASP A 152 -39.47 -2.67 2.23
CA ASP A 152 -38.75 -2.78 0.95
C ASP A 152 -38.59 -1.43 0.23
N TRP A 153 -39.04 -1.30 -1.02
CA TRP A 153 -39.04 -0.07 -1.80
C TRP A 153 -40.35 0.72 -1.63
N VAL A 154 -40.25 1.92 -1.06
CA VAL A 154 -41.39 2.83 -0.85
C VAL A 154 -41.40 3.90 -1.94
N PHE A 155 -42.56 4.15 -2.55
CA PHE A 155 -42.70 5.18 -3.57
C PHE A 155 -42.72 6.59 -2.95
N ALA A 156 -42.05 7.55 -3.59
CA ALA A 156 -42.02 8.95 -3.19
C ALA A 156 -42.39 9.86 -4.37
N ASP A 157 -43.55 10.53 -4.26
CA ASP A 157 -44.06 11.41 -5.30
C ASP A 157 -43.13 12.59 -5.59
N HIS A 158 -42.50 13.10 -4.54
CA HIS A 158 -41.60 14.24 -4.57
C HIS A 158 -40.22 13.91 -5.12
N LEU A 159 -39.82 12.64 -5.26
CA LEU A 159 -38.59 12.29 -6.00
C LEU A 159 -38.79 12.62 -7.48
N LYS A 160 -37.82 13.23 -8.15
CA LYS A 160 -37.90 13.60 -9.56
C LYS A 160 -37.12 12.61 -10.41
N ARG A 161 -37.62 12.35 -11.62
CA ARG A 161 -36.94 11.47 -12.57
C ARG A 161 -36.18 12.29 -13.60
N ASN A 162 -34.99 11.85 -13.99
CA ASN A 162 -34.15 12.51 -14.99
C ASN A 162 -33.80 13.98 -14.67
N GLU A 163 -34.03 14.40 -13.43
CA GLU A 163 -33.81 15.75 -12.90
C GLU A 163 -33.00 15.68 -11.60
N THR A 164 -32.44 16.81 -11.19
CA THR A 164 -31.72 16.93 -9.92
C THR A 164 -32.68 16.75 -8.75
N ASN A 165 -32.27 15.88 -7.82
CA ASN A 165 -32.89 15.65 -6.53
C ASN A 165 -31.97 16.15 -5.42
N GLU A 166 -32.57 16.77 -4.42
CA GLU A 166 -31.93 17.13 -3.16
C GLU A 166 -32.29 16.10 -2.09
N ILE A 167 -31.31 15.52 -1.44
CA ILE A 167 -31.48 14.58 -0.33
C ILE A 167 -30.89 15.23 0.90
N ILE A 168 -31.67 15.34 1.97
CA ILE A 168 -31.21 15.84 3.27
C ILE A 168 -31.45 14.74 4.31
N ILE A 169 -30.41 14.43 5.07
CA ILE A 169 -30.47 13.43 6.14
C ILE A 169 -29.93 14.07 7.41
N LYS A 170 -30.78 14.16 8.43
CA LYS A 170 -30.40 14.64 9.76
C LYS A 170 -30.25 13.45 10.68
N THR A 171 -29.20 13.46 11.51
CA THR A 171 -29.01 12.46 12.56
C THR A 171 -28.65 13.09 13.89
N LYS A 172 -29.24 12.54 14.95
CA LYS A 172 -28.86 12.79 16.34
C LYS A 172 -28.70 11.45 17.03
N GLY A 173 -27.44 11.02 17.17
CA GLY A 173 -27.09 9.67 17.60
C GLY A 173 -27.62 8.61 16.63
N ASN A 174 -28.63 7.85 17.07
CA ASN A 174 -29.28 6.76 16.33
C ASN A 174 -30.68 7.12 15.79
N ILE A 175 -31.10 8.39 15.89
CA ILE A 175 -32.35 8.89 15.32
C ILE A 175 -32.02 9.57 14.00
N TYR A 176 -32.68 9.15 12.93
CA TYR A 176 -32.49 9.66 11.58
C TYR A 176 -33.79 10.25 11.05
N GLU A 177 -33.69 11.38 10.37
CA GLU A 177 -34.78 11.98 9.58
C GLU A 177 -34.33 12.17 8.14
N PHE A 178 -35.20 11.77 7.21
CA PHE A 178 -34.93 11.79 5.79
C PHE A 178 -35.87 12.75 5.10
N PHE A 179 -35.30 13.62 4.28
CA PHE A 179 -36.01 14.57 3.45
C PHE A 179 -35.54 14.41 2.00
N LEU A 180 -36.48 14.52 1.08
CA LEU A 180 -36.24 14.43 -0.34
C LEU A 180 -36.89 15.67 -0.97
N ASN A 181 -36.15 16.45 -1.74
CA ASN A 181 -36.59 17.69 -2.37
C ASN A 181 -37.29 18.65 -1.38
N ASN A 182 -36.70 18.83 -0.20
CA ASN A 182 -37.21 19.61 0.94
C ASN A 182 -38.51 19.12 1.59
N GLU A 183 -39.02 17.96 1.18
CA GLU A 183 -40.19 17.33 1.79
C GLU A 183 -39.78 16.25 2.81
N PHE A 184 -40.35 16.31 4.00
CA PHE A 184 -40.15 15.27 5.02
C PHE A 184 -40.69 13.94 4.51
N THR A 185 -39.84 12.91 4.51
CA THR A 185 -40.19 11.58 4.01
C THR A 185 -40.52 10.62 5.15
N PHE A 186 -39.58 10.40 6.08
CA PHE A 186 -39.80 9.56 7.26
C PHE A 186 -38.72 9.78 8.32
N SER A 187 -38.96 9.27 9.53
CA SER A 187 -37.94 9.14 10.59
C SER A 187 -37.73 7.67 10.97
N LYS A 188 -36.53 7.37 11.48
CA LYS A 188 -36.16 6.02 11.94
C LYS A 188 -35.32 6.11 13.20
N ASN A 189 -35.79 5.49 14.27
CA ASN A 189 -35.00 5.26 15.48
C ASN A 189 -34.36 3.87 15.40
N LEU A 190 -33.03 3.82 15.49
CA LEU A 190 -32.22 2.61 15.37
C LEU A 190 -31.64 2.11 16.71
N ASN A 191 -32.08 2.64 17.85
CA ASN A 191 -31.62 2.21 19.19
C ASN A 191 -31.81 0.71 19.46
N ASN A 192 -32.76 0.06 18.76
CA ASN A 192 -33.05 -1.36 18.94
C ASN A 192 -32.09 -2.28 18.15
N LEU A 193 -31.23 -1.73 17.30
CA LEU A 193 -30.17 -2.50 16.67
C LEU A 193 -29.06 -2.69 17.70
N LYS A 194 -28.68 -3.95 17.96
CA LYS A 194 -27.63 -4.33 18.94
C LYS A 194 -26.27 -3.64 18.69
N ASN A 195 -26.09 -3.09 17.49
CA ASN A 195 -24.91 -2.37 17.08
C ASN A 195 -25.27 -0.88 17.04
N ASN A 196 -24.66 -0.09 17.93
CA ASN A 196 -24.74 1.36 17.82
C ASN A 196 -23.94 1.80 16.60
N PHE A 197 -24.59 2.49 15.68
CA PHE A 197 -23.90 3.17 14.58
C PHE A 197 -23.30 4.46 15.15
N ASN A 198 -22.06 4.36 15.63
CA ASN A 198 -21.28 5.51 16.08
C ASN A 198 -20.78 6.31 14.86
N SER A 199 -19.60 6.92 14.92
CA SER A 199 -18.96 7.51 13.74
C SER A 199 -18.61 6.46 12.68
N GLY A 200 -18.52 6.89 11.43
CA GLY A 200 -18.15 6.04 10.31
C GLY A 200 -17.92 6.84 9.03
N ASP A 201 -17.48 6.15 7.99
CA ASP A 201 -17.21 6.77 6.69
C ASP A 201 -18.50 7.07 5.94
N PHE A 202 -18.46 8.17 5.18
CA PHE A 202 -19.50 8.56 4.25
C PHE A 202 -19.17 8.08 2.84
N GLY A 203 -20.18 8.01 1.97
CA GLY A 203 -19.96 7.60 0.60
C GLY A 203 -21.23 7.45 -0.21
N PHE A 204 -21.06 6.85 -1.37
CA PHE A 204 -22.11 6.51 -2.31
C PHE A 204 -22.16 5.01 -2.54
N TYR A 205 -23.35 4.47 -2.68
CA TYR A 205 -23.57 3.09 -3.08
C TYR A 205 -24.19 3.07 -4.47
N LEU A 206 -23.46 2.59 -5.47
CA LEU A 206 -23.97 2.47 -6.83
C LEU A 206 -24.58 1.09 -7.01
N GLY A 207 -25.85 1.03 -7.43
CA GLY A 207 -26.44 -0.19 -7.96
C GLY A 207 -25.79 -0.63 -9.26
N ARG A 208 -26.25 -1.71 -9.85
CA ARG A 208 -25.74 -2.19 -11.15
C ARG A 208 -26.07 -1.18 -12.25
N LYS A 209 -25.15 -0.97 -13.20
CA LYS A 209 -25.32 -0.12 -14.40
C LYS A 209 -25.86 1.27 -14.07
N THR A 210 -25.42 1.84 -12.96
CA THR A 210 -25.90 3.13 -12.46
C THR A 210 -24.92 4.21 -12.88
N GLN A 211 -25.43 5.34 -13.37
CA GLN A 211 -24.66 6.53 -13.69
C GLN A 211 -25.31 7.73 -13.01
N VAL A 212 -24.52 8.50 -12.25
CA VAL A 212 -25.00 9.60 -11.42
C VAL A 212 -24.10 10.80 -11.61
N ILE A 213 -24.70 11.98 -11.68
CA ILE A 213 -24.01 13.26 -11.55
C ILE A 213 -24.34 13.80 -10.16
N ILE A 214 -23.32 14.15 -9.38
CA ILE A 214 -23.45 14.74 -8.05
C ILE A 214 -22.99 16.19 -8.19
N ASP A 215 -23.92 17.10 -7.93
CA ASP A 215 -23.69 18.54 -8.04
C ASP A 215 -23.13 19.10 -6.72
N GLN A 216 -23.59 18.57 -5.58
CA GLN A 216 -23.22 19.09 -4.25
C GLN A 216 -23.18 17.97 -3.22
N PHE A 217 -22.19 17.99 -2.32
CA PHE A 217 -22.11 17.13 -1.14
C PHE A 217 -21.64 17.90 0.08
N TYR A 218 -22.57 18.21 0.98
CA TYR A 218 -22.30 19.00 2.18
C TYR A 218 -22.58 18.19 3.44
N ILE A 219 -21.72 18.37 4.45
CA ILE A 219 -21.91 17.85 5.80
C ILE A 219 -21.81 19.03 6.77
N SER A 220 -22.82 19.14 7.63
CA SER A 220 -22.84 20.07 8.75
C SER A 220 -23.04 19.33 10.06
N THR A 221 -22.57 19.88 11.16
CA THR A 221 -22.75 19.34 12.51
C THR A 221 -23.25 20.44 13.47
N LEU A 222 -23.53 20.06 14.72
CA LEU A 222 -23.96 20.99 15.74
C LEU A 222 -22.88 22.04 16.04
N LYS A 223 -23.31 23.24 16.44
CA LYS A 223 -22.39 24.31 16.86
C LYS A 223 -21.47 23.90 18.02
N THR A 224 -21.93 22.98 18.85
CA THR A 224 -21.21 22.47 20.04
C THR A 224 -20.21 21.37 19.72
N TYR A 225 -20.13 20.91 18.47
CA TYR A 225 -19.19 19.88 18.07
C TYR A 225 -17.74 20.32 18.31
N ASN A 226 -16.96 19.42 18.88
CA ASN A 226 -15.59 19.66 19.31
C ASN A 226 -14.65 18.50 18.94
N GLY A 227 -15.00 17.76 17.88
CA GLY A 227 -14.20 16.63 17.38
C GLY A 227 -13.12 17.06 16.39
N ILE A 228 -12.59 16.08 15.65
CA ILE A 228 -11.41 16.29 14.78
C ILE A 228 -11.62 17.28 13.63
N ASN A 229 -12.87 17.49 13.20
CA ASN A 229 -13.22 18.39 12.10
C ASN A 229 -13.80 19.73 12.59
N LYS A 230 -13.55 20.10 13.85
CA LYS A 230 -14.09 21.34 14.41
C LYS A 230 -13.58 22.53 13.58
N LEU A 231 -14.51 23.30 13.04
CA LEU A 231 -14.21 24.64 12.53
C LEU A 231 -13.89 25.56 13.70
N TYR A 232 -12.65 26.05 13.74
CA TYR A 232 -12.26 27.15 14.60
C TYR A 232 -12.71 28.45 13.93
N ASN A 233 -13.49 29.27 14.64
CA ASN A 233 -13.66 30.67 14.28
C ASN A 233 -12.36 31.40 14.64
N LEU A 234 -11.36 31.26 13.78
CA LEU A 234 -10.09 31.94 13.94
C LEU A 234 -10.32 33.45 13.82
N SER A 235 -9.67 34.22 14.69
CA SER A 235 -9.54 35.65 14.47
C SER A 235 -8.76 35.90 13.17
N GLU A 236 -8.94 37.08 12.55
CA GLU A 236 -8.21 37.43 11.33
C GLU A 236 -6.67 37.39 11.56
N GLU A 237 -6.25 37.69 12.78
CA GLU A 237 -4.85 37.63 13.23
C GLU A 237 -4.33 36.20 13.32
N ASP A 238 -5.10 35.28 13.92
CA ASP A 238 -4.73 33.86 13.97
C ASP A 238 -4.72 33.23 12.58
N ALA A 239 -5.66 33.61 11.71
CA ALA A 239 -5.69 33.16 10.33
C ALA A 239 -4.45 33.64 9.55
N LYS A 240 -4.06 34.92 9.71
CA LYS A 240 -2.82 35.45 9.12
C LYS A 240 -1.58 34.71 9.61
N ARG A 241 -1.48 34.47 10.92
CA ARG A 241 -0.36 33.72 11.51
C ARG A 241 -0.26 32.30 10.93
N ILE A 242 -1.39 31.58 10.83
CA ILE A 242 -1.42 30.22 10.26
C ILE A 242 -1.03 30.23 8.76
N ILE A 243 -1.48 31.24 8.00
CA ILE A 243 -1.10 31.39 6.59
C ILE A 243 0.41 31.67 6.46
N GLU A 244 0.97 32.51 7.33
CA GLU A 244 2.41 32.78 7.37
C GLU A 244 3.22 31.53 7.72
N GLU A 245 2.82 30.79 8.75
CA GLU A 245 3.43 29.52 9.14
C GLU A 245 3.37 28.49 7.99
N ARG A 246 2.22 28.34 7.34
CA ARG A 246 2.07 27.47 6.15
C ARG A 246 3.05 27.88 5.05
N ASN A 247 3.13 29.17 4.73
CA ASN A 247 4.02 29.68 3.69
C ASN A 247 5.50 29.45 4.04
N GLN A 248 5.87 29.54 5.32
CA GLN A 248 7.22 29.20 5.78
C GLN A 248 7.51 27.71 5.64
N ILE A 249 6.57 26.85 6.05
CA ILE A 249 6.68 25.39 5.90
C ILE A 249 6.81 25.02 4.42
N GLU A 250 5.98 25.56 3.53
CA GLU A 250 6.07 25.28 2.09
C GLU A 250 7.42 25.68 1.49
N LYS A 251 7.97 26.84 1.91
CA LYS A 251 9.31 27.26 1.50
C LYS A 251 10.39 26.30 2.00
N GLN A 252 10.31 25.87 3.25
CA GLN A 252 11.26 24.93 3.84
C GLN A 252 11.20 23.57 3.13
N LEU A 253 10.00 23.06 2.89
CA LEU A 253 9.76 21.78 2.22
C LEU A 253 10.27 21.81 0.77
N LYS A 254 10.11 22.94 0.07
CA LYS A 254 10.69 23.14 -1.27
C LYS A 254 12.22 23.13 -1.25
N LYS A 255 12.85 23.73 -0.24
CA LYS A 255 14.30 23.74 -0.07
C LYS A 255 14.83 22.35 0.24
N GLU A 256 14.21 21.64 1.18
CA GLU A 256 14.56 20.26 1.53
C GLU A 256 14.44 19.33 0.33
N LYS A 257 13.36 19.44 -0.45
CA LYS A 257 13.18 18.67 -1.70
C LYS A 257 14.28 18.97 -2.72
N GLN A 258 14.70 20.22 -2.88
CA GLN A 258 15.81 20.58 -3.77
C GLN A 258 17.13 19.97 -3.31
N VAL A 259 17.43 20.02 -2.01
CA VAL A 259 18.63 19.41 -1.41
C VAL A 259 18.63 17.90 -1.64
N ALA A 260 17.55 17.21 -1.28
CA ALA A 260 17.41 15.77 -1.47
C ALA A 260 17.53 15.36 -2.94
N THR A 261 16.97 16.15 -3.87
CA THR A 261 17.10 15.90 -5.31
C THR A 261 18.55 16.06 -5.78
N SER A 262 19.28 17.02 -5.24
CA SER A 262 20.70 17.23 -5.57
C SER A 262 21.56 16.08 -5.04
N GLU A 263 21.32 15.65 -3.81
CA GLU A 263 22.04 14.51 -3.19
C GLU A 263 21.79 13.22 -3.98
N LEU A 264 20.54 12.94 -4.35
CA LEU A 264 20.20 11.77 -5.18
C LEU A 264 20.89 11.80 -6.54
N LYS A 265 21.01 12.98 -7.18
CA LYS A 265 21.73 13.12 -8.44
C LYS A 265 23.22 12.79 -8.30
N GLU A 266 23.86 13.22 -7.22
CA GLU A 266 25.26 12.87 -6.95
C GLU A 266 25.42 11.37 -6.67
N VAL A 267 24.49 10.76 -5.93
CA VAL A 267 24.48 9.31 -5.70
C VAL A 267 24.32 8.54 -7.01
N ILE A 268 23.39 8.95 -7.88
CA ILE A 268 23.21 8.33 -9.21
C ILE A 268 24.51 8.40 -10.02
N LYS A 269 25.18 9.56 -10.02
CA LYS A 269 26.44 9.75 -10.74
C LYS A 269 27.57 8.86 -10.21
N LEU A 270 27.63 8.63 -8.90
CA LEU A 270 28.56 7.68 -8.29
C LEU A 270 28.25 6.24 -8.72
N LEU A 271 26.98 5.84 -8.66
CA LEU A 271 26.54 4.51 -9.08
C LEU A 271 26.79 4.25 -10.57
N GLU A 272 26.59 5.25 -11.43
CA GLU A 272 26.92 5.16 -12.86
C GLU A 272 28.42 4.95 -13.09
N LYS A 273 29.27 5.62 -12.29
CA LYS A 273 30.73 5.44 -12.36
C LYS A 273 31.14 4.04 -11.90
N GLU A 274 30.56 3.55 -10.80
CA GLU A 274 30.81 2.18 -10.31
C GLU A 274 30.36 1.15 -11.33
N LEU A 275 29.15 1.28 -11.89
CA LEU A 275 28.63 0.40 -12.93
C LEU A 275 29.56 0.35 -14.14
N LYS A 276 30.05 1.51 -14.59
CA LYS A 276 31.02 1.59 -15.69
C LYS A 276 32.32 0.85 -15.37
N SER A 277 32.85 1.03 -14.17
CA SER A 277 34.08 0.34 -13.73
C SER A 277 33.88 -1.17 -13.60
N SER A 278 32.71 -1.60 -13.10
CA SER A 278 32.33 -3.01 -12.98
C SER A 278 32.21 -3.65 -14.36
N ASN A 279 31.57 -2.98 -15.32
CA ASN A 279 31.48 -3.46 -16.70
C ASN A 279 32.87 -3.59 -17.35
N GLN A 280 33.77 -2.63 -17.13
CA GLN A 280 35.16 -2.73 -17.61
C GLN A 280 35.91 -3.92 -17.01
N LEU A 281 35.67 -4.22 -15.72
CA LEU A 281 36.24 -5.39 -15.05
C LEU A 281 35.65 -6.69 -15.62
N ILE A 282 34.33 -6.76 -15.81
CA ILE A 282 33.65 -7.90 -16.45
C ILE A 282 34.22 -8.15 -17.84
N ASP A 283 34.37 -7.11 -18.67
CA ASP A 283 34.95 -7.24 -20.01
C ASP A 283 36.41 -7.74 -19.96
N SER A 284 37.17 -7.30 -18.96
CA SER A 284 38.56 -7.74 -18.76
C SER A 284 38.63 -9.21 -18.33
N LEU A 285 37.81 -9.61 -17.36
CA LEU A 285 37.72 -11.00 -16.89
C LEU A 285 37.19 -11.92 -18.00
N LYS A 286 36.26 -11.46 -18.83
CA LYS A 286 35.77 -12.22 -19.97
C LYS A 286 36.88 -12.48 -20.99
N LYS A 287 37.65 -11.44 -21.36
CA LYS A 287 38.83 -11.60 -22.23
C LYS A 287 39.89 -12.51 -21.62
N GLU A 288 40.05 -12.48 -20.30
CA GLU A 288 40.97 -13.36 -19.61
C GLU A 288 40.48 -14.82 -19.65
N ASN A 289 39.20 -15.07 -19.37
CA ASN A 289 38.58 -16.39 -19.49
C ASN A 289 38.63 -16.94 -20.93
N GLU A 290 38.45 -16.10 -21.95
CA GLU A 290 38.60 -16.50 -23.36
C GLU A 290 40.01 -17.04 -23.67
N LYS A 291 41.05 -16.62 -22.94
CA LYS A 291 42.41 -17.20 -23.08
C LYS A 291 42.51 -18.60 -22.46
N PHE A 292 41.64 -18.92 -21.51
CA PHE A 292 41.62 -20.19 -20.80
C PHE A 292 40.64 -21.21 -21.39
N GLU A 293 39.68 -20.78 -22.21
CA GLU A 293 38.75 -21.63 -22.97
C GLU A 293 39.44 -22.81 -23.69
N PRO A 294 40.54 -22.62 -24.45
CA PRO A 294 41.23 -23.75 -25.10
C PRO A 294 41.74 -24.80 -24.12
N PHE A 295 42.17 -24.39 -22.92
CA PHE A 295 42.61 -25.32 -21.87
C PHE A 295 41.43 -26.05 -21.25
N GLN A 296 40.29 -25.39 -21.10
CA GLN A 296 39.08 -26.02 -20.58
C GLN A 296 38.58 -27.11 -21.53
N THR A 297 38.58 -26.85 -22.85
CA THR A 297 38.26 -27.88 -23.86
C THR A 297 39.24 -29.05 -23.81
N ILE A 298 40.54 -28.78 -23.69
CA ILE A 298 41.57 -29.83 -23.56
C ILE A 298 41.40 -30.65 -22.27
N ILE A 299 41.02 -30.00 -21.15
CA ILE A 299 40.78 -30.67 -19.86
C ILE A 299 39.46 -31.46 -19.89
N GLU A 300 38.42 -30.98 -20.57
CA GLU A 300 37.17 -31.74 -20.72
C GLU A 300 37.35 -32.94 -21.66
N GLU A 301 38.10 -32.79 -22.75
CA GLU A 301 38.37 -33.87 -23.71
C GLU A 301 39.40 -34.89 -23.19
N ASN A 302 40.39 -34.47 -22.39
CA ASN A 302 41.53 -35.30 -21.99
C ASN A 302 41.83 -35.28 -20.47
N GLY A 303 40.86 -34.92 -19.63
CA GLY A 303 41.04 -34.62 -18.20
C GLY A 303 41.70 -35.75 -17.40
N ASN A 304 41.37 -37.00 -17.70
CA ASN A 304 42.02 -38.15 -17.07
C ASN A 304 43.50 -38.30 -17.46
N PHE A 305 43.85 -38.02 -18.72
CA PHE A 305 45.24 -38.09 -19.21
C PHE A 305 46.10 -36.98 -18.60
N MET A 306 45.60 -35.74 -18.58
CA MET A 306 46.34 -34.60 -18.00
C MET A 306 46.47 -34.70 -16.48
N TYR A 307 45.45 -35.19 -15.77
CA TYR A 307 45.56 -35.47 -14.34
C TYR A 307 46.64 -36.53 -14.06
N THR A 308 46.68 -37.59 -14.86
CA THR A 308 47.68 -38.67 -14.73
C THR A 308 49.08 -38.15 -15.04
N LEU A 309 49.26 -37.40 -16.12
CA LEU A 309 50.55 -36.82 -16.48
C LEU A 309 51.07 -35.84 -15.43
N THR A 310 50.19 -35.00 -14.87
CA THR A 310 50.55 -34.03 -13.82
C THR A 310 50.97 -34.75 -12.53
N LYS A 311 50.28 -35.83 -12.17
CA LYS A 311 50.63 -36.66 -11.02
C LYS A 311 51.99 -37.35 -11.23
N ASP A 312 52.20 -37.95 -12.40
CA ASP A 312 53.46 -38.62 -12.75
C ASP A 312 54.64 -37.64 -12.79
N LEU A 313 54.45 -36.43 -13.33
CA LEU A 313 55.45 -35.36 -13.32
C LEU A 313 55.82 -34.94 -11.90
N LYS A 314 54.83 -34.80 -11.01
CA LYS A 314 55.08 -34.47 -9.60
C LYS A 314 55.88 -35.57 -8.91
N GLU A 315 55.52 -36.84 -9.11
CA GLU A 315 56.25 -37.98 -8.56
C GLU A 315 57.69 -38.05 -9.12
N GLN A 316 57.88 -37.77 -10.41
CA GLN A 316 59.20 -37.67 -11.05
C GLN A 316 60.04 -36.53 -10.47
N MET A 317 59.46 -35.34 -10.26
CA MET A 317 60.14 -34.20 -9.64
C MET A 317 60.56 -34.50 -8.20
N GLU A 318 59.70 -35.13 -7.41
CA GLU A 318 60.02 -35.53 -6.04
C GLU A 318 61.15 -36.57 -6.01
N LYS A 319 61.14 -37.55 -6.92
CA LYS A 319 62.24 -38.50 -7.09
C LYS A 319 63.55 -37.80 -7.47
N ASN A 320 63.50 -36.85 -8.40
CA ASN A 320 64.69 -36.14 -8.86
C ASN A 320 65.29 -35.25 -7.77
N ASN A 321 64.45 -34.57 -6.97
CA ASN A 321 64.92 -33.81 -5.81
C ASN A 321 65.59 -34.70 -4.75
N LYS A 322 65.05 -35.91 -4.50
CA LYS A 322 65.71 -36.89 -3.61
C LYS A 322 67.07 -37.33 -4.16
N LEU A 323 67.18 -37.58 -5.46
CA LEU A 323 68.44 -37.92 -6.11
C LEU A 323 69.46 -36.78 -6.03
N LEU A 324 69.03 -35.53 -6.22
CA LEU A 324 69.89 -34.35 -6.07
C LEU A 324 70.46 -34.25 -4.65
N ASN A 325 69.61 -34.40 -3.63
CA ASN A 325 70.06 -34.39 -2.24
C ASN A 325 71.05 -35.53 -1.96
N TYR A 326 70.77 -36.74 -2.43
CA TYR A 326 71.67 -37.88 -2.26
C TYR A 326 73.02 -37.67 -2.96
N ASN A 327 73.02 -37.10 -4.16
CA ASN A 327 74.26 -36.73 -4.86
C ASN A 327 75.06 -35.68 -4.07
N GLN A 328 74.39 -34.71 -3.44
CA GLN A 328 75.08 -33.73 -2.60
C GLN A 328 75.72 -34.39 -1.37
N GLU A 329 75.01 -35.28 -0.68
CA GLU A 329 75.55 -36.04 0.45
C GLU A 329 76.76 -36.89 0.05
N LEU A 330 76.74 -37.49 -1.14
CA LEU A 330 77.87 -38.23 -1.70
C LEU A 330 79.06 -37.32 -2.00
N ILE A 331 78.83 -36.14 -2.60
CA ILE A 331 79.89 -35.15 -2.86
C ILE A 331 80.54 -34.72 -1.54
N ASP A 332 79.75 -34.37 -0.53
CA ASP A 332 80.24 -33.95 0.78
C ASP A 332 81.06 -35.08 1.45
N SER A 333 80.62 -36.33 1.27
CA SER A 333 81.33 -37.52 1.78
C SER A 333 82.67 -37.75 1.06
N ILE A 334 82.72 -37.54 -0.26
CA ILE A 334 83.95 -37.62 -1.06
C ILE A 334 84.92 -36.53 -0.63
N ASP A 335 84.46 -35.29 -0.47
CA ASP A 335 85.29 -34.17 0.00
C ASP A 335 85.87 -34.44 1.40
N LEU A 336 85.07 -35.02 2.29
CA LEU A 336 85.54 -35.45 3.61
C LEU A 336 86.63 -36.53 3.50
N LEU A 337 86.47 -37.51 2.61
CA LEU A 337 87.46 -38.56 2.38
C LEU A 337 88.75 -38.01 1.79
N ILE A 338 88.67 -37.05 0.85
CA ILE A 338 89.84 -36.35 0.30
C ILE A 338 90.61 -35.63 1.41
N ARG A 339 89.92 -34.87 2.26
CA ARG A 339 90.56 -34.17 3.40
C ARG A 339 91.24 -35.16 4.35
N LYS A 340 90.56 -36.25 4.72
CA LYS A 340 91.14 -37.30 5.56
C LYS A 340 92.35 -37.97 4.91
N GLN A 341 92.34 -38.15 3.59
CA GLN A 341 93.48 -38.69 2.85
C GLN A 341 94.67 -37.72 2.89
N ASP A 342 94.43 -36.42 2.74
CA ASP A 342 95.48 -35.41 2.82
C ASP A 342 96.04 -35.26 4.24
N ASP A 343 95.19 -35.31 5.26
CA ASP A 343 95.60 -35.39 6.66
C ASP A 343 96.46 -36.63 6.91
N PHE A 344 96.04 -37.79 6.41
CA PHE A 344 96.82 -39.03 6.51
C PHE A 344 98.18 -38.93 5.80
N LYS A 345 98.25 -38.31 4.60
CA LYS A 345 99.53 -38.07 3.92
C LYS A 345 100.45 -37.17 4.74
N LEU A 346 99.91 -36.10 5.33
CA LEU A 346 100.66 -35.19 6.20
C LEU A 346 101.17 -35.92 7.45
N GLU A 347 100.33 -36.73 8.07
CA GLU A 347 100.71 -37.54 9.22
C GLU A 347 101.78 -38.58 8.85
N TYR A 348 101.63 -39.25 7.70
CA TYR A 348 102.62 -40.18 7.18
C TYR A 348 103.97 -39.51 6.88
N LEU A 349 103.97 -38.31 6.30
CA LEU A 349 105.19 -37.51 6.09
C LEU A 349 105.84 -37.13 7.42
N ARG A 350 105.06 -36.68 8.41
CA ARG A 350 105.59 -36.38 9.76
C ARG A 350 106.19 -37.61 10.43
N VAL A 351 105.57 -38.78 10.24
CA VAL A 351 106.11 -40.05 10.75
C VAL A 351 107.41 -40.40 10.04
N LEU A 352 107.49 -40.25 8.71
CA LEU A 352 108.73 -40.46 7.96
C LEU A 352 109.84 -39.50 8.40
N ASP A 353 109.55 -38.21 8.56
CA ASP A 353 110.50 -37.22 9.09
C ASP A 353 111.01 -37.63 10.47
N SER A 354 110.11 -38.06 11.37
CA SER A 354 110.49 -38.54 12.71
C SER A 354 111.33 -39.83 12.69
N MET A 355 111.17 -40.68 11.68
CA MET A 355 112.00 -41.87 11.48
C MET A 355 113.36 -41.51 10.86
N MET A 356 113.43 -40.51 9.97
CA MET A 356 114.68 -39.99 9.42
C MET A 356 115.52 -39.27 10.48
N GLU A 357 114.91 -38.42 11.31
CA GLU A 357 115.60 -37.77 12.44
C GLU A 357 116.16 -38.78 13.45
N LYS A 358 115.45 -39.90 13.67
CA LYS A 358 115.93 -41.00 14.52
C LYS A 358 117.08 -41.81 13.90
N ASN A 359 117.16 -41.91 12.58
CA ASN A 359 118.25 -42.61 11.90
C ASN A 359 119.48 -41.71 11.72
N ASP A 360 119.32 -40.39 11.55
CA ASP A 360 120.44 -39.44 11.49
C ASP A 360 121.09 -39.21 12.87
N THR A 361 120.33 -39.33 13.96
CA THR A 361 120.89 -39.28 15.34
C THR A 361 121.59 -40.57 15.79
N ILE A 362 121.48 -41.67 15.03
CA ILE A 362 122.21 -42.93 15.31
C ILE A 362 123.54 -43.02 14.51
N ASN A 363 123.75 -42.16 13.50
CA ASN A 363 124.98 -42.16 12.69
C ASN A 363 125.94 -40.97 12.94
N GLU A 364 125.66 -40.11 13.92
CA GLU A 364 126.64 -39.17 14.49
C GLU A 364 126.71 -39.26 16.03
N LYS A 365 127.04 -40.47 16.54
CA LYS A 365 128.11 -40.68 17.54
C LYS A 365 128.30 -42.14 17.93
#